data_AF-A0A6N6KIA6-F1
#
_entry.id   AF-A0A6N6KIA6-F1
#
_cell.length_a   1.000
_cell.length_b   1.000
_cell.length_c   1.000
_cell.angle_alpha   90.00
_cell.angle_beta   90.00
_cell.angle_gamma   90.00
#
_symmetry.space_group_name_H-M   'P 1'
#
loop_
_entity.id
_entity.type
_entity.pdbx_description
1 polymer ?
#
loop_
_entity_poly.entity_id
_entity_poly.type
_entity_poly.pdbx_seq_one_letter_code
_entity_poly.pdbx_strand_id
1 'polypeptide(L)'
;DTGRPLIKEIKFGTDPRKGKLESFYHLTNRGKNELLENRIVEEESILMPKGTSTMFANDYEHRKMTIDCHIACVQSCDKEGIELLQFDRYFDKTGNNRSGKNLKAKTSIVYPGGYIIADGSFLIKKGGTSRLYALEVYNDRNTKRIVGQLYKHVEGIKDSSLCQHFGIEKGHRVCCVFSHEGIMKQVMERFEGEEYSKYFLFRYSKSTHSSFLQKWWLIEKGEFGLIG
;
A
#
# COMPACT_ATOMS: atom_id res chain seq x y z
N ASP A 1 -25.00 -7.22 27.90
CA ASP A 1 -23.63 -7.76 27.97
C ASP A 1 -22.62 -6.65 27.69
N THR A 2 -22.18 -5.91 28.72
CA THR A 2 -21.55 -4.57 28.56
C THR A 2 -20.02 -4.56 28.65
N GLY A 3 -19.36 -5.69 28.89
CA GLY A 3 -17.93 -5.70 29.26
C GLY A 3 -16.89 -5.73 28.13
N ARG A 4 -17.26 -6.06 26.88
CA ARG A 4 -16.28 -6.21 25.78
C ARG A 4 -16.17 -4.92 24.95
N PRO A 5 -14.98 -4.36 24.69
CA PRO A 5 -14.89 -3.09 23.97
C PRO A 5 -15.26 -3.23 22.48
N LEU A 6 -15.78 -2.15 21.87
CA LEU A 6 -16.09 -2.10 20.43
C LEU A 6 -14.83 -2.04 19.56
N ILE A 7 -13.79 -1.40 20.09
CA ILE A 7 -12.47 -1.23 19.45
C ILE A 7 -11.42 -1.80 20.39
N LYS A 8 -10.44 -2.52 19.85
CA LYS A 8 -9.28 -3.01 20.60
C LYS A 8 -8.01 -2.29 20.15
N GLU A 9 -7.11 -2.10 21.10
CA GLU A 9 -5.81 -1.47 20.92
C GLU A 9 -4.71 -2.55 20.92
N ILE A 10 -3.76 -2.41 20.00
CA ILE A 10 -2.50 -3.14 19.96
C ILE A 10 -1.39 -2.16 20.32
N LYS A 11 -0.75 -2.39 21.46
CA LYS A 11 0.37 -1.58 21.96
C LYS A 11 1.69 -2.20 21.52
N PHE A 12 2.59 -1.37 20.96
CA PHE A 12 3.92 -1.81 20.51
C PHE A 12 5.05 -1.45 21.50
N GLY A 13 4.72 -0.81 22.63
CA GLY A 13 5.67 -0.47 23.67
C GLY A 13 6.49 0.78 23.34
N THR A 14 7.78 0.75 23.67
CA THR A 14 8.70 1.89 23.55
C THR A 14 9.93 1.46 22.79
N ASP A 15 10.30 2.23 21.76
CA ASP A 15 11.59 2.11 21.08
C ASP A 15 12.61 3.05 21.74
N PRO A 16 13.83 2.61 22.09
CA PRO A 16 14.82 3.45 22.78
C PRO A 16 15.23 4.73 22.03
N ARG A 17 15.08 4.77 20.70
CA ARG A 17 15.43 5.92 19.84
C ARG A 17 14.23 6.80 19.52
N LYS A 18 13.03 6.23 19.46
CA LYS A 18 11.81 6.95 19.05
C LYS A 18 10.83 7.26 20.18
N GLY A 19 11.02 6.66 21.36
CA GLY A 19 10.10 6.76 22.47
C GLY A 19 8.90 5.84 22.31
N LYS A 20 7.77 6.20 22.92
CA LYS A 20 6.55 5.40 22.91
C LYS A 20 6.01 5.29 21.49
N LEU A 21 5.87 4.05 21.00
CA LEU A 21 5.32 3.78 19.67
C LEU A 21 3.81 3.98 19.66
N GLU A 22 3.29 4.38 18.51
CA GLU A 22 1.85 4.52 18.28
C GLU A 22 1.13 3.17 18.41
N SER A 23 -0.10 3.24 18.92
CA SER A 23 -0.97 2.07 19.04
C SER A 23 -1.79 1.87 17.77
N PHE A 24 -2.02 0.61 17.39
CA PHE A 24 -2.94 0.30 16.31
C PHE A 24 -4.31 -0.07 16.87
N TYR A 25 -5.34 0.52 16.30
CA TYR A 25 -6.73 0.28 16.68
C TYR A 25 -7.41 -0.59 15.64
N HIS A 26 -8.25 -1.53 16.09
CA HIS A 26 -9.05 -2.34 15.19
C HIS A 26 -10.42 -2.66 15.78
N LEU A 27 -11.39 -2.89 14.90
CA LEU A 27 -12.74 -3.28 15.29
C LEU A 27 -12.73 -4.66 15.95
N THR A 28 -13.56 -4.85 16.97
CA THR A 28 -13.83 -6.17 17.57
C THR A 28 -15.07 -6.80 16.93
N ASN A 29 -15.32 -8.10 17.14
CA ASN A 29 -16.57 -8.73 16.68
C ASN A 29 -17.81 -8.02 17.25
N ARG A 30 -17.73 -7.49 18.48
CA ARG A 30 -18.81 -6.68 19.06
C ARG A 30 -18.97 -5.38 18.29
N GLY A 31 -17.88 -4.65 18.04
CA GLY A 31 -17.92 -3.43 17.22
C GLY A 31 -18.50 -3.66 15.82
N LYS A 32 -18.14 -4.79 15.19
CA LYS A 32 -18.75 -5.21 13.92
C LYS A 32 -20.26 -5.36 14.03
N ASN A 33 -20.75 -6.11 15.02
CA ASN A 33 -22.17 -6.34 15.19
C ASN A 33 -22.94 -5.04 15.42
N GLU A 34 -22.41 -4.13 16.24
CA GLU A 34 -23.03 -2.81 16.45
C GLU A 34 -23.14 -2.01 15.15
N LEU A 35 -22.11 -2.01 14.31
CA LEU A 35 -22.16 -1.32 13.02
C LEU A 35 -23.22 -1.89 12.08
N LEU A 36 -23.40 -3.21 12.07
CA LEU A 36 -24.38 -3.91 11.24
C LEU A 36 -25.81 -3.74 11.74
N GLU A 37 -26.03 -3.90 13.05
CA GLU A 37 -27.34 -3.77 13.68
C GLU A 37 -27.91 -2.35 13.51
N ASN A 38 -27.04 -1.34 13.55
CA ASN A 38 -27.41 0.06 13.34
C ASN A 38 -27.38 0.49 11.85
N ARG A 39 -27.13 -0.44 10.91
CA ARG A 39 -27.07 -0.20 9.45
C ARG A 39 -26.17 0.98 9.07
N ILE A 40 -25.05 1.13 9.79
CA ILE A 40 -24.07 2.19 9.53
C ILE A 40 -23.25 1.85 8.29
N VAL A 41 -22.97 0.56 8.09
CA VAL A 41 -22.19 0.03 6.96
C VAL A 41 -22.67 -1.37 6.57
N GLU A 42 -22.41 -1.76 5.33
CA GLU A 42 -22.62 -3.12 4.83
C GLU A 42 -21.51 -4.07 5.32
N GLU A 43 -21.84 -5.36 5.51
CA GLU A 43 -20.90 -6.34 6.07
C GLU A 43 -19.61 -6.49 5.25
N GLU A 44 -19.74 -6.47 3.92
CA GLU A 44 -18.63 -6.62 2.98
C GLU A 44 -17.64 -5.44 3.06
N SER A 45 -18.09 -4.29 3.53
CA SER A 45 -17.25 -3.10 3.69
C SER A 45 -16.43 -3.10 5.00
N ILE A 46 -16.75 -4.00 5.95
CA ILE A 46 -16.07 -4.06 7.24
C ILE A 46 -14.73 -4.78 7.11
N LEU A 47 -13.64 -4.01 7.20
CA LEU A 47 -12.27 -4.52 7.25
C LEU A 47 -11.82 -4.66 8.70
N MET A 48 -11.67 -5.91 9.16
CA MET A 48 -11.14 -6.21 10.49
C MET A 48 -10.23 -7.45 10.49
N PRO A 49 -9.24 -7.52 11.41
CA PRO A 49 -8.42 -8.71 11.58
C PRO A 49 -9.27 -9.94 11.91
N LYS A 50 -9.09 -11.03 11.15
CA LYS A 50 -9.73 -12.33 11.43
C LYS A 50 -8.73 -13.21 12.19
N GLY A 51 -9.03 -13.48 13.47
CA GLY A 51 -8.21 -14.33 14.35
C GLY A 51 -7.17 -13.56 15.17
N THR A 52 -6.25 -14.30 15.81
CA THR A 52 -5.15 -13.74 16.60
C THR A 52 -3.93 -13.49 15.71
N SER A 53 -4.01 -12.51 14.82
CA SER A 53 -2.82 -12.06 14.11
C SER A 53 -1.96 -11.25 15.08
N THR A 54 -0.91 -11.86 15.63
CA THR A 54 0.15 -11.13 16.31
C THR A 54 0.80 -10.21 15.28
N MET A 55 0.55 -8.92 15.41
CA MET A 55 1.36 -7.91 14.74
C MET A 55 2.76 -7.99 15.33
N PHE A 56 3.73 -8.45 14.55
CA PHE A 56 5.12 -8.53 14.98
C PHE A 56 5.71 -7.12 15.04
N ALA A 57 6.50 -6.85 16.08
CA ALA A 57 7.19 -5.57 16.25
C ALA A 57 8.07 -5.22 15.04
N ASN A 58 8.65 -6.22 14.37
CA ASN A 58 9.49 -6.03 13.18
C ASN A 58 8.71 -5.48 11.96
N ASP A 59 7.40 -5.73 11.88
CA ASP A 59 6.53 -5.22 10.81
C ASP A 59 5.98 -3.82 11.12
N TYR A 60 6.24 -3.30 12.33
CA TYR A 60 5.62 -2.07 12.82
C TYR A 60 5.83 -0.90 11.87
N GLU A 61 7.08 -0.57 11.57
CA GLU A 61 7.44 0.59 10.72
C GLU A 61 6.91 0.43 9.29
N HIS A 62 6.99 -0.79 8.77
CA HIS A 62 6.52 -1.12 7.42
C HIS A 62 5.01 -0.96 7.30
N ARG A 63 4.28 -1.52 8.26
CA ARG A 63 2.82 -1.43 8.28
C ARG A 63 2.35 -0.02 8.59
N LYS A 64 3.00 0.67 9.53
CA LYS A 64 2.72 2.07 9.83
C LYS A 64 2.85 2.93 8.58
N MET A 65 3.99 2.85 7.88
CA MET A 65 4.21 3.66 6.67
C MET A 65 3.22 3.31 5.54
N THR A 66 2.84 2.04 5.40
CA THR A 66 1.79 1.61 4.47
C THR A 66 0.43 2.24 4.81
N ILE A 67 0.05 2.24 6.11
CA ILE A 67 -1.19 2.86 6.59
C ILE A 67 -1.14 4.38 6.41
N ASP A 68 -0.03 5.02 6.73
CA ASP A 68 0.17 6.47 6.55
C ASP A 68 0.01 6.86 5.07
N CYS A 69 0.55 6.05 4.14
CA CYS A 69 0.36 6.25 2.70
C CYS A 69 -1.10 6.11 2.28
N HIS A 70 -1.82 5.10 2.81
CA HIS A 70 -3.24 4.92 2.54
C HIS A 70 -4.06 6.13 3.02
N ILE A 71 -3.88 6.56 4.27
CA ILE A 71 -4.57 7.72 4.84
C ILE A 71 -4.27 8.98 4.00
N ALA A 72 -3.00 9.21 3.66
CA ALA A 72 -2.60 10.36 2.86
C ALA A 72 -3.19 10.31 1.44
N CYS A 73 -3.30 9.12 0.84
CA CYS A 73 -3.94 8.90 -0.46
C CYS A 73 -5.42 9.29 -0.42
N VAL A 74 -6.17 8.77 0.57
CA VAL A 74 -7.59 9.10 0.80
C VAL A 74 -7.77 10.60 0.94
N GLN A 75 -7.04 11.22 1.87
CA GLN A 75 -7.14 12.66 2.14
C GLN A 75 -6.81 13.52 0.92
N SER A 76 -5.84 13.08 0.09
CA SER A 76 -5.47 13.81 -1.12
C SER A 76 -6.52 13.63 -2.22
N CYS A 77 -7.11 12.45 -2.35
CA CYS A 77 -8.24 12.21 -3.26
C CYS A 77 -9.43 13.09 -2.91
N ASP A 78 -9.83 13.12 -1.62
CA ASP A 78 -10.92 13.95 -1.12
C ASP A 78 -10.68 15.43 -1.40
N LYS A 79 -9.46 15.92 -1.08
CA LYS A 79 -9.07 17.32 -1.27
C LYS A 79 -9.08 17.75 -2.74
N GLU A 80 -8.66 16.87 -3.65
CA GLU A 80 -8.50 17.19 -5.06
C GLU A 80 -9.73 16.83 -5.92
N GLY A 81 -10.80 16.31 -5.29
CA GLY A 81 -12.02 15.88 -5.98
C GLY A 81 -11.80 14.68 -6.90
N ILE A 82 -10.94 13.75 -6.48
CA ILE A 82 -10.62 12.52 -7.19
C ILE A 82 -11.25 11.34 -6.48
N GLU A 83 -11.78 10.41 -7.25
CA GLU A 83 -12.41 9.22 -6.73
C GLU A 83 -11.35 8.15 -6.46
N LEU A 84 -11.20 7.74 -5.20
CA LEU A 84 -10.42 6.55 -4.83
C LEU A 84 -11.36 5.33 -4.91
N LEU A 85 -11.28 4.58 -6.01
CA LEU A 85 -12.13 3.43 -6.26
C LEU A 85 -11.75 2.24 -5.37
N GLN A 86 -10.45 2.08 -5.09
CA GLN A 86 -9.94 0.94 -4.32
C GLN A 86 -8.57 1.26 -3.73
N PHE A 87 -8.32 0.76 -2.52
CA PHE A 87 -7.00 0.69 -1.92
C PHE A 87 -6.87 -0.62 -1.14
N ASP A 88 -6.09 -1.56 -1.64
CA ASP A 88 -5.74 -2.80 -0.93
C ASP A 88 -4.34 -2.71 -0.35
N ARG A 89 -4.12 -3.39 0.77
CA ARG A 89 -2.82 -3.51 1.44
C ARG A 89 -2.36 -4.96 1.41
N TYR A 90 -1.06 -5.20 1.56
CA TYR A 90 -0.51 -6.57 1.53
C TYR A 90 -1.09 -7.53 2.59
N PHE A 91 -1.63 -6.97 3.67
CA PHE A 91 -2.30 -7.72 4.73
C PHE A 91 -3.82 -7.88 4.49
N ASP A 92 -4.38 -7.29 3.44
CA ASP A 92 -5.71 -7.60 2.94
C ASP A 92 -5.63 -8.87 2.08
N LYS A 93 -6.38 -9.90 2.47
CA LYS A 93 -6.27 -11.24 1.88
C LYS A 93 -7.59 -11.73 1.31
N THR A 94 -7.51 -12.51 0.24
CA THR A 94 -8.63 -13.28 -0.34
C THR A 94 -8.38 -14.77 -0.19
N GLY A 95 -9.44 -15.58 -0.33
CA GLY A 95 -9.39 -17.03 -0.15
C GLY A 95 -9.54 -17.49 1.30
N ASN A 96 -9.35 -18.79 1.54
CA ASN A 96 -9.51 -19.40 2.87
C ASN A 96 -8.34 -20.35 3.18
N ASN A 97 -7.70 -20.13 4.33
CA ASN A 97 -6.60 -20.98 4.78
C ASN A 97 -7.06 -22.34 5.34
N ARG A 98 -8.31 -22.45 5.82
CA ARG A 98 -8.81 -23.65 6.51
C ARG A 98 -9.27 -24.76 5.55
N SER A 99 -9.93 -24.40 4.44
CA SER A 99 -10.50 -25.38 3.50
C SER A 99 -9.74 -25.47 2.18
N GLY A 100 -9.29 -24.33 1.63
CA GLY A 100 -8.72 -24.27 0.28
C GLY A 100 -7.20 -24.11 0.21
N LYS A 101 -6.52 -23.78 1.33
CA LYS A 101 -5.09 -23.41 1.37
C LYS A 101 -4.69 -22.39 0.28
N ASN A 102 -5.62 -21.53 -0.11
CA ASN A 102 -5.50 -20.59 -1.23
C ASN A 102 -5.48 -19.14 -0.77
N LEU A 103 -5.00 -18.89 0.46
CA LEU A 103 -4.94 -17.56 1.03
C LEU A 103 -3.90 -16.71 0.27
N LYS A 104 -4.34 -15.65 -0.39
CA LYS A 104 -3.47 -14.78 -1.21
C LYS A 104 -3.67 -13.33 -0.82
N ALA A 105 -2.59 -12.54 -0.84
CA ALA A 105 -2.68 -11.09 -0.69
C ALA A 105 -3.39 -10.50 -1.92
N LYS A 106 -4.30 -9.56 -1.72
CA LYS A 106 -4.99 -8.86 -2.82
C LYS A 106 -4.02 -8.10 -3.73
N THR A 107 -2.89 -7.66 -3.18
CA THR A 107 -1.84 -6.91 -3.89
C THR A 107 -0.84 -7.81 -4.63
N SER A 108 -1.14 -9.09 -4.80
CA SER A 108 -0.22 -10.05 -5.42
C SER A 108 -0.26 -9.97 -6.95
N ILE A 109 0.91 -9.71 -7.53
CA ILE A 109 1.16 -9.61 -8.98
C ILE A 109 1.86 -10.89 -9.42
N VAL A 110 1.22 -11.68 -10.29
CA VAL A 110 1.78 -12.96 -10.78
C VAL A 110 2.30 -12.78 -12.20
N TYR A 111 3.50 -13.26 -12.47
CA TYR A 111 4.14 -13.22 -13.79
C TYR A 111 4.78 -14.60 -14.08
N PRO A 112 5.16 -14.94 -15.33
CA PRO A 112 5.67 -16.28 -15.69
C PRO A 112 6.86 -16.73 -14.83
N GLY A 113 7.70 -15.80 -14.38
CA GLY A 113 8.84 -16.05 -13.50
C GLY A 113 8.53 -16.11 -12.00
N GLY A 114 7.28 -15.92 -11.57
CA GLY A 114 6.89 -16.01 -10.16
C GLY A 114 5.80 -15.02 -9.74
N TYR A 115 5.95 -14.43 -8.55
CA TYR A 115 5.04 -13.42 -8.07
C TYR A 115 5.75 -12.40 -7.16
N ILE A 116 5.17 -11.22 -7.08
CA ILE A 116 5.49 -10.19 -6.10
C ILE A 116 4.21 -9.79 -5.35
N ILE A 117 4.36 -9.36 -4.11
CA ILE A 117 3.27 -8.80 -3.31
C ILE A 117 3.65 -7.35 -3.06
N ALA A 118 2.90 -6.42 -3.66
CA ALA A 118 3.10 -5.01 -3.38
C ALA A 118 2.58 -4.67 -1.96
N ASP A 119 3.16 -3.66 -1.32
CA ASP A 119 2.73 -3.22 0.01
C ASP A 119 1.32 -2.65 0.00
N GLY A 120 0.95 -2.00 -1.10
CA GLY A 120 -0.41 -1.62 -1.42
C GLY A 120 -0.68 -1.65 -2.92
N SER A 121 -1.95 -1.57 -3.29
CA SER A 121 -2.37 -1.27 -4.66
C SER A 121 -3.61 -0.40 -4.62
N PHE A 122 -3.66 0.62 -5.46
CA PHE A 122 -4.78 1.55 -5.46
C PHE A 122 -5.17 2.02 -6.85
N LEU A 123 -6.47 2.27 -7.00
CA LEU A 123 -7.11 2.68 -8.24
C LEU A 123 -7.79 4.03 -8.01
N ILE A 124 -7.36 5.05 -8.75
CA ILE A 124 -7.95 6.38 -8.71
C ILE A 124 -8.61 6.72 -10.04
N LYS A 125 -9.63 7.55 -10.01
CA LYS A 125 -10.38 7.99 -11.19
C LYS A 125 -10.60 9.50 -11.19
N LYS A 126 -10.29 10.14 -12.32
CA LYS A 126 -10.57 11.56 -12.59
C LYS A 126 -11.07 11.74 -14.00
N GLY A 127 -12.19 12.43 -14.16
CA GLY A 127 -12.73 12.79 -15.48
C GLY A 127 -12.87 11.60 -16.44
N GLY A 128 -13.36 10.46 -15.94
CA GLY A 128 -13.53 9.23 -16.72
C GLY A 128 -12.25 8.40 -16.93
N THR A 129 -11.08 8.90 -16.57
CA THR A 129 -9.81 8.16 -16.67
C THR A 129 -9.47 7.50 -15.35
N SER A 130 -9.31 6.17 -15.36
CA SER A 130 -8.82 5.39 -14.21
C SER A 130 -7.33 5.11 -14.34
N ARG A 131 -6.60 5.14 -13.22
CA ARG A 131 -5.17 4.82 -13.15
C ARG A 131 -4.87 3.91 -11.97
N LEU A 132 -4.20 2.79 -12.26
CA LEU A 132 -3.79 1.79 -11.28
C LEU A 132 -2.34 2.02 -10.84
N TYR A 133 -2.09 1.86 -9.54
CA TYR A 133 -0.77 1.96 -8.95
C TYR A 133 -0.50 0.77 -8.02
N ALA A 134 0.73 0.27 -8.06
CA ALA A 134 1.31 -0.47 -6.95
C ALA A 134 2.00 0.52 -6.00
N LEU A 135 2.00 0.22 -4.71
CA LEU A 135 2.72 0.95 -3.67
C LEU A 135 3.79 0.03 -3.08
N GLU A 136 5.00 0.56 -2.95
CA GLU A 136 6.15 -0.08 -2.33
C GLU A 136 6.76 0.86 -1.29
N VAL A 137 7.04 0.33 -0.10
CA VAL A 137 7.43 1.06 1.10
C VAL A 137 8.80 0.55 1.55
N TYR A 138 9.84 1.35 1.37
CA TYR A 138 11.22 0.94 1.64
C TYR A 138 11.75 1.57 2.92
N ASN A 139 11.78 0.77 3.98
CA ASN A 139 12.39 1.13 5.27
C ASN A 139 13.85 0.69 5.42
N ASP A 140 14.32 -0.20 4.56
CA ASP A 140 15.69 -0.73 4.62
C ASP A 140 16.70 0.15 3.86
N ARG A 141 17.98 -0.21 3.98
CA ARG A 141 19.10 0.46 3.33
C ARG A 141 19.78 -0.41 2.27
N ASN A 142 19.14 -1.51 1.86
CA ASN A 142 19.72 -2.47 0.94
C ASN A 142 19.29 -2.19 -0.49
N THR A 143 19.98 -1.24 -1.13
CA THR A 143 19.76 -0.82 -2.53
C THR A 143 19.69 -2.01 -3.49
N LYS A 144 20.57 -3.02 -3.33
CA LYS A 144 20.59 -4.22 -4.19
C LYS A 144 19.28 -5.02 -4.10
N ARG A 145 18.77 -5.20 -2.87
CA ARG A 145 17.50 -5.90 -2.63
C ARG A 145 16.33 -5.12 -3.23
N ILE A 146 16.30 -3.80 -3.02
CA ILE A 146 15.24 -2.92 -3.53
C ILE A 146 15.21 -2.96 -5.06
N VAL A 147 16.35 -2.75 -5.71
CA VAL A 147 16.47 -2.83 -7.17
C VAL A 147 16.01 -4.20 -7.68
N GLY A 148 16.43 -5.29 -7.04
CA GLY A 148 15.97 -6.64 -7.38
C GLY A 148 14.45 -6.83 -7.25
N GLN A 149 13.81 -6.17 -6.28
CA GLN A 149 12.35 -6.17 -6.14
C GLN A 149 11.66 -5.33 -7.23
N LEU A 150 12.20 -4.16 -7.58
CA LEU A 150 11.67 -3.33 -8.66
C LEU A 150 11.79 -4.01 -10.02
N TYR A 151 12.84 -4.80 -10.28
CA TYR A 151 12.91 -5.63 -11.49
C TYR A 151 11.79 -6.69 -11.56
N LYS A 152 11.28 -7.19 -10.43
CA LYS A 152 10.10 -8.09 -10.45
C LYS A 152 8.83 -7.35 -10.87
N HIS A 153 8.70 -6.07 -10.52
CA HIS A 153 7.64 -5.22 -11.05
C HIS A 153 7.76 -5.01 -12.55
N VAL A 154 8.99 -4.84 -13.07
CA VAL A 154 9.22 -4.76 -14.53
C VAL A 154 8.65 -5.99 -15.23
N GLU A 155 8.90 -7.19 -14.71
CA GLU A 155 8.33 -8.43 -15.28
C GLU A 155 6.79 -8.40 -15.21
N GLY A 156 6.20 -8.05 -14.07
CA GLY A 156 4.75 -7.91 -13.93
C GLY A 156 4.12 -6.84 -14.83
N ILE A 157 4.86 -5.78 -15.19
CA ILE A 157 4.44 -4.75 -16.13
C ILE A 157 4.49 -5.26 -17.57
N LYS A 158 5.58 -5.95 -17.97
CA LYS A 158 5.73 -6.54 -19.32
C LYS A 158 4.58 -7.48 -19.65
N ASP A 159 4.17 -8.30 -18.69
CA ASP A 159 3.08 -9.27 -18.87
C ASP A 159 1.68 -8.67 -18.69
N SER A 160 1.59 -7.38 -18.35
CA SER A 160 0.33 -6.71 -18.00
C SER A 160 -0.44 -7.43 -16.88
N SER A 161 0.24 -8.18 -16.02
CA SER A 161 -0.40 -9.09 -15.07
C SER A 161 -1.31 -8.39 -14.06
N LEU A 162 -0.89 -7.21 -13.58
CA LEU A 162 -1.72 -6.44 -12.65
C LEU A 162 -2.94 -5.84 -13.36
N CYS A 163 -2.75 -5.39 -14.60
CA CYS A 163 -3.79 -4.88 -15.46
C CYS A 163 -4.86 -5.95 -15.76
N GLN A 164 -4.43 -7.18 -16.04
CA GLN A 164 -5.33 -8.33 -16.18
C GLN A 164 -6.05 -8.67 -14.87
N HIS A 165 -5.36 -8.60 -13.73
CA HIS A 165 -5.97 -8.87 -12.42
C HIS A 165 -7.11 -7.90 -12.08
N PHE A 166 -6.95 -6.62 -12.44
CA PHE A 166 -7.92 -5.57 -12.15
C PHE A 166 -8.82 -5.19 -13.34
N GLY A 167 -8.67 -5.83 -14.50
CA GLY A 167 -9.46 -5.54 -15.71
C GLY A 167 -9.21 -4.13 -16.28
N ILE A 168 -7.96 -3.64 -16.25
CA ILE A 168 -7.59 -2.29 -16.67
C ILE A 168 -6.69 -2.36 -17.91
N GLU A 169 -6.95 -1.54 -18.93
CA GLU A 169 -6.23 -1.59 -20.22
C GLU A 169 -4.82 -0.96 -20.18
N LYS A 170 -4.58 0.00 -19.28
CA LYS A 170 -3.30 0.71 -19.19
C LYS A 170 -2.43 0.14 -18.07
N GLY A 171 -1.14 -0.07 -18.40
CA GLY A 171 -0.08 -0.46 -17.47
C GLY A 171 -0.11 0.35 -16.16
N HIS A 172 0.05 -0.32 -15.03
CA HIS A 172 0.19 0.34 -13.73
C HIS A 172 1.56 0.99 -13.57
N ARG A 173 1.65 1.98 -12.68
CA ARG A 173 2.93 2.52 -12.20
C ARG A 173 3.20 2.06 -10.78
N VAL A 174 4.45 2.08 -10.37
CA VAL A 174 4.89 1.69 -9.02
C VAL A 174 5.29 2.95 -8.26
N CYS A 175 4.58 3.24 -7.18
CA CYS A 175 4.86 4.32 -6.25
C CYS A 175 5.81 3.80 -5.15
N CYS A 176 7.04 4.27 -5.14
CA CYS A 176 8.08 3.84 -4.23
C CYS A 176 8.33 4.92 -3.15
N VAL A 177 7.97 4.62 -1.90
CA VAL A 177 8.14 5.52 -0.75
C VAL A 177 9.33 5.05 0.09
N PHE A 178 10.34 5.91 0.26
CA PHE A 178 11.57 5.58 0.97
C PHE A 178 11.66 6.30 2.32
N SER A 179 12.12 5.60 3.35
CA SER A 179 12.49 6.20 4.64
C SER A 179 13.89 6.80 4.68
N HIS A 180 14.68 6.61 3.62
CA HIS A 180 16.04 7.14 3.49
C HIS A 180 16.25 7.77 2.12
N GLU A 181 16.40 9.10 2.07
CA GLU A 181 16.56 9.85 0.82
C GLU A 181 17.80 9.42 0.03
N GLY A 182 18.93 9.17 0.70
CA GLY A 182 20.14 8.69 0.02
C GLY A 182 19.95 7.34 -0.67
N ILE A 183 19.12 6.46 -0.11
CA ILE A 183 18.78 5.17 -0.73
C ILE A 183 17.85 5.39 -1.92
N MET A 184 16.86 6.27 -1.79
CA MET A 184 15.98 6.65 -2.91
C MET A 184 16.81 7.13 -4.11
N LYS A 185 17.75 8.06 -3.89
CA LYS A 185 18.62 8.60 -4.94
C LYS A 185 19.47 7.50 -5.58
N GLN A 186 20.10 6.63 -4.77
CA GLN A 186 20.87 5.50 -5.30
C GLN A 186 20.01 4.53 -6.12
N VAL A 187 18.75 4.28 -5.75
CA VAL A 187 17.86 3.45 -6.57
C VAL A 187 17.49 4.18 -7.87
N MET A 188 17.20 5.47 -7.81
CA MET A 188 16.90 6.28 -9.00
C MET A 188 18.06 6.26 -10.00
N GLU A 189 19.29 6.46 -9.53
CA GLU A 189 20.52 6.38 -10.36
C GLU A 189 20.65 5.01 -11.06
N ARG A 190 20.20 3.92 -10.43
CA ARG A 190 20.25 2.57 -11.03
C ARG A 190 19.19 2.34 -12.11
N PHE A 191 18.14 3.16 -12.13
CA PHE A 191 17.08 3.12 -13.13
C PHE A 191 17.22 4.26 -14.15
N GLU A 192 18.22 5.12 -14.03
CA GLU A 192 18.46 6.20 -14.98
C GLU A 192 18.88 5.63 -16.34
N GLY A 193 18.20 6.06 -17.41
CA GLY A 193 18.40 5.54 -18.77
C GLY A 193 17.75 4.17 -19.04
N GLU A 194 17.19 3.51 -18.03
CA GLU A 194 16.44 2.25 -18.23
C GLU A 194 15.07 2.54 -18.86
N GLU A 195 14.65 1.69 -19.83
CA GLU A 195 13.38 1.83 -20.55
C GLU A 195 12.16 1.86 -19.60
N TYR A 196 12.26 1.14 -18.48
CA TYR A 196 11.19 0.96 -17.51
C TYR A 196 11.15 2.05 -16.42
N SER A 197 12.11 2.97 -16.42
CA SER A 197 12.19 4.08 -15.45
C SER A 197 10.90 4.91 -15.40
N LYS A 198 10.23 5.08 -16.54
CA LYS A 198 8.94 5.78 -16.70
C LYS A 198 7.77 5.21 -15.89
N TYR A 199 7.90 3.99 -15.37
CA TYR A 199 6.88 3.34 -14.56
C TYR A 199 7.10 3.49 -13.06
N PHE A 200 8.27 3.97 -12.62
CA PHE A 200 8.61 4.11 -11.20
C PHE A 200 8.52 5.56 -10.76
N LEU A 201 7.77 5.80 -9.69
CA LEU A 201 7.52 7.10 -9.09
C LEU A 201 8.12 7.09 -7.69
N PHE A 202 9.01 8.02 -7.39
CA PHE A 202 9.81 7.99 -6.17
C PHE A 202 9.38 9.10 -5.21
N ARG A 203 9.37 8.80 -3.90
CA ARG A 203 9.11 9.79 -2.87
C ARG A 203 9.85 9.47 -1.58
N TYR A 204 10.33 10.53 -0.90
CA TYR A 204 10.89 10.43 0.44
C TYR A 204 9.81 10.66 1.52
N SER A 205 9.73 9.77 2.51
CA SER A 205 8.58 9.64 3.41
C SER A 205 8.28 10.86 4.29
N LYS A 206 9.27 11.72 4.60
CA LYS A 206 9.05 12.99 5.34
C LYS A 206 8.12 13.97 4.61
N SER A 207 7.83 13.74 3.33
CA SER A 207 6.98 14.61 2.51
C SER A 207 5.53 14.14 2.37
N THR A 208 5.14 13.00 2.96
CA THR A 208 3.96 12.22 2.50
C THR A 208 2.60 12.76 2.97
N HIS A 209 2.54 13.65 3.97
CA HIS A 209 1.31 13.82 4.77
C HIS A 209 0.26 14.83 4.26
N SER A 210 0.48 15.59 3.18
CA SER A 210 -0.52 16.60 2.73
C SER A 210 -0.71 16.77 1.23
N SER A 211 0.03 15.99 0.43
CA SER A 211 -0.02 16.06 -1.02
C SER A 211 0.37 14.72 -1.63
N PHE A 212 -0.28 13.63 -1.21
CA PHE A 212 0.08 12.28 -1.64
C PHE A 212 -0.01 12.12 -3.15
N LEU A 213 -0.98 12.75 -3.82
CA LEU A 213 -1.14 12.65 -5.27
C LEU A 213 -0.16 13.55 -6.05
N GLN A 214 0.56 14.42 -5.38
CA GLN A 214 1.49 15.39 -5.97
C GLN A 214 2.92 15.13 -5.49
N LYS A 215 3.90 15.81 -6.10
CA LYS A 215 5.30 15.80 -5.65
C LYS A 215 5.96 14.41 -5.65
N TRP A 216 5.58 13.55 -6.59
CA TRP A 216 6.37 12.36 -6.90
C TRP A 216 7.53 12.74 -7.78
N TRP A 217 8.63 12.02 -7.71
CA TRP A 217 9.73 12.18 -8.64
C TRP A 217 9.64 11.11 -9.72
N LEU A 218 9.66 11.52 -10.97
CA LEU A 218 9.84 10.65 -12.12
C LEU A 218 11.21 10.96 -12.71
N ILE A 219 12.08 9.95 -12.86
CA ILE A 219 13.51 10.14 -13.20
C ILE A 219 13.70 11.11 -14.37
N GLU A 220 12.97 10.94 -15.47
CA GLU A 220 13.12 11.74 -16.69
C GLU A 220 12.38 13.09 -16.66
N LYS A 221 11.39 13.27 -15.78
CA LYS A 221 10.49 14.45 -15.79
C LYS A 221 10.61 15.34 -14.56
N GLY A 222 11.36 14.91 -13.56
CA GLY A 222 11.42 15.60 -12.27
C GLY A 222 10.12 15.44 -11.48
N GLU A 223 9.62 16.54 -10.92
CA GLU A 223 8.39 16.52 -10.14
C GLU A 223 7.16 16.15 -11.01
N PHE A 224 6.36 15.21 -10.51
CA PHE A 224 5.26 14.56 -11.20
C PHE A 224 4.05 14.41 -10.26
N GLY A 225 2.87 14.76 -10.75
CA GLY A 225 1.60 14.48 -10.08
C GLY A 225 1.00 13.18 -10.62
N LEU A 226 0.45 12.32 -9.76
CA LEU A 226 -0.12 11.03 -10.16
C LEU A 226 -1.24 11.15 -11.20
N ILE A 227 -1.78 12.34 -11.38
CA ILE A 227 -2.97 12.61 -12.18
C ILE A 227 -2.63 13.42 -13.45
N GLY A 228 -1.37 13.84 -13.60
CA GLY A 228 -0.81 14.48 -14.79
C GLY A 228 -0.53 13.51 -15.93
#